data_AF-A0A2R6AFE4-F1
#
_entry.id   AF-A0A2R6AFE4-F1
#
_cell.length_a   1.000
_cell.length_b   1.000
_cell.length_c   1.000
_cell.angle_alpha   90.00
_cell.angle_beta   90.00
_cell.angle_gamma   90.00
#
_symmetry.space_group_name_H-M   'P 1'
#
loop_
_entity.id
_entity.type
_entity.pdbx_description
1 polymer ?
#
loop_
_entity_poly.entity_id
_entity_poly.type
_entity_poly.pdbx_seq_one_letter_code
_entity_poly.pdbx_strand_id
1 'polypeptide(L)'
;MPSSGQLNGHEEREPISPAIPEEGIYEVKYKNTRTNVVRLLPNGYQERKLRKLANISAKLFNEVNYERRQQFFQQHQVDFQGTCKKYYEKYKDILGVNAQQVINKNNEAWSSFFSLLKLKKQGKLPPHMNHVSPPRYWKDRETKKRKLLLVIRQDRYV
;
A
#
# COMPACT_ATOMS: atom_id res chain seq x y z
N MET A 1 -61.70 4.56 -22.37
CA MET A 1 -60.64 4.31 -21.36
C MET A 1 -60.66 2.83 -21.01
N PRO A 2 -59.81 1.99 -21.64
CA PRO A 2 -59.64 0.60 -21.25
C PRO A 2 -58.57 0.44 -20.15
N SER A 3 -58.73 -0.63 -19.37
CA SER A 3 -58.03 -0.97 -18.13
C SER A 3 -56.52 -1.26 -18.30
N SER A 4 -55.72 -0.81 -17.34
CA SER A 4 -54.29 -1.13 -17.16
C SER A 4 -54.10 -2.62 -16.85
N GLY A 5 -53.97 -3.46 -17.87
CA GLY A 5 -53.78 -4.89 -17.62
C GLY A 5 -53.60 -5.79 -18.85
N GLN A 6 -53.16 -5.27 -19.99
CA GLN A 6 -52.76 -6.13 -21.12
C GLN A 6 -51.35 -5.75 -21.61
N LEU A 7 -50.41 -6.68 -21.44
CA LEU A 7 -49.09 -6.63 -22.05
C LEU A 7 -49.25 -6.99 -23.53
N ASN A 8 -48.96 -6.04 -24.42
CA ASN A 8 -48.87 -6.30 -25.86
C ASN A 8 -47.75 -7.32 -26.13
N GLY A 9 -48.11 -8.43 -26.78
CA GLY A 9 -47.25 -9.60 -26.98
C GLY A 9 -46.21 -9.48 -28.10
N HIS A 10 -45.62 -8.31 -28.34
CA HIS A 10 -44.55 -8.15 -29.35
C HIS A 10 -43.53 -7.06 -28.93
N GLU A 11 -42.68 -7.41 -27.98
CA GLU A 11 -41.33 -6.82 -27.88
C GLU A 11 -40.34 -7.98 -27.87
N GLU A 12 -39.84 -8.34 -29.06
CA GLU A 12 -38.68 -9.23 -29.18
C GLU A 12 -37.48 -8.50 -28.55
N ARG A 13 -37.18 -8.82 -27.29
CA ARG A 13 -35.92 -8.42 -26.67
C ARG A 13 -34.81 -9.14 -27.41
N GLU A 14 -33.94 -8.39 -28.07
CA GLU A 14 -32.70 -8.94 -28.62
C GLU A 14 -31.96 -9.72 -27.52
N PRO A 15 -31.37 -10.89 -27.85
CA PRO A 15 -30.61 -11.66 -26.90
C PRO A 15 -29.45 -10.81 -26.38
N ILE A 16 -29.44 -10.58 -25.07
CA ILE A 16 -28.35 -9.92 -24.36
C ILE A 16 -27.07 -10.69 -24.71
N SER A 17 -26.04 -10.00 -25.20
CA SER A 17 -24.75 -10.63 -25.49
C SER A 17 -24.28 -11.42 -24.26
N PRO A 18 -23.80 -12.67 -24.42
CA PRO A 18 -23.39 -13.49 -23.29
C PRO A 18 -22.34 -12.74 -22.47
N ALA A 19 -22.56 -12.65 -21.16
CA ALA A 19 -21.66 -11.96 -20.22
C ALA A 19 -20.26 -12.61 -20.12
N ILE A 20 -20.09 -13.77 -20.76
CA ILE A 20 -18.86 -14.56 -20.80
C ILE A 20 -18.39 -14.58 -22.25
N PRO A 21 -17.19 -14.07 -22.56
CA PRO A 21 -16.62 -14.22 -23.90
C PRO A 21 -16.45 -15.70 -24.24
N GLU A 22 -16.70 -16.04 -25.51
CA GLU A 22 -16.62 -17.39 -26.07
C GLU A 22 -15.43 -18.20 -25.56
N GLU A 23 -15.62 -19.52 -25.41
CA GLU A 23 -14.66 -20.51 -24.89
C GLU A 23 -13.33 -20.50 -25.66
N GLY A 24 -12.46 -19.57 -25.29
CA GLY A 24 -11.05 -19.55 -25.65
C GLY A 24 -10.21 -19.77 -24.40
N ILE A 25 -9.12 -20.54 -24.53
CA ILE A 25 -8.09 -20.62 -23.48
C ILE A 25 -7.31 -19.31 -23.53
N TYR A 26 -7.63 -18.36 -22.65
CA TYR A 26 -6.86 -17.15 -22.44
C TYR A 26 -5.93 -17.32 -21.23
N GLU A 27 -4.69 -16.86 -21.36
CA GLU A 27 -3.72 -16.85 -20.26
C GLU A 27 -4.17 -15.82 -19.20
N VAL A 28 -4.82 -16.28 -18.13
CA VAL A 28 -5.21 -15.42 -17.00
C VAL A 28 -3.95 -15.10 -16.19
N LYS A 29 -3.34 -13.95 -16.45
CA LYS A 29 -2.31 -13.39 -15.57
C LYS A 29 -2.95 -12.98 -14.24
N TYR A 30 -2.90 -13.86 -13.24
CA TYR A 30 -3.33 -13.55 -11.88
C TYR A 30 -2.48 -12.41 -11.29
N LYS A 31 -2.94 -11.18 -11.47
CA LYS A 31 -2.38 -9.97 -10.86
C LYS A 31 -3.01 -9.63 -9.50
N ASN A 32 -3.86 -10.52 -8.97
CA ASN A 32 -4.66 -10.24 -7.78
C ASN A 32 -3.87 -10.54 -6.50
N THR A 33 -3.48 -9.48 -5.80
CA THR A 33 -2.93 -9.57 -4.44
C THR A 33 -4.09 -9.58 -3.45
N ARG A 34 -4.33 -10.71 -2.77
CA ARG A 34 -5.37 -10.79 -1.74
C ARG A 34 -4.91 -10.06 -0.47
N THR A 35 -5.76 -9.19 0.06
CA THR A 35 -5.54 -8.53 1.34
C THR A 35 -6.47 -9.16 2.37
N ASN A 36 -5.89 -9.87 3.34
CA ASN A 36 -6.64 -10.48 4.43
C ASN A 36 -6.46 -9.65 5.70
N VAL A 37 -7.55 -9.41 6.43
CA VAL A 37 -7.53 -8.79 7.75
C VAL A 37 -7.71 -9.89 8.78
N VAL A 38 -6.73 -10.04 9.67
CA VAL A 38 -6.76 -11.04 10.74
C VAL A 38 -6.76 -10.34 12.09
N ARG A 39 -7.54 -10.86 13.04
CA ARG A 39 -7.52 -10.40 14.44
C ARG A 39 -6.52 -11.24 15.23
N LEU A 40 -5.52 -10.58 15.80
CA LEU A 40 -4.56 -11.24 16.70
C LEU A 40 -5.11 -11.24 18.14
N LEU A 41 -4.96 -12.36 18.84
CA LEU A 41 -5.31 -12.52 20.26
C LEU A 41 -4.06 -12.83 21.09
N PRO A 42 -3.13 -11.86 21.25
CA PRO A 42 -1.90 -12.09 21.98
C PRO A 42 -2.15 -12.13 23.50
N ASN A 43 -1.34 -12.91 24.23
CA ASN A 43 -1.26 -12.77 25.68
C ASN A 43 -0.49 -11.49 26.08
N GLY A 44 -0.54 -11.12 27.36
CA GLY A 44 0.09 -9.85 27.83
C GLY A 44 1.60 -9.78 27.62
N TYR A 45 2.31 -10.91 27.56
CA TYR A 45 3.74 -10.93 27.22
C TYR A 45 3.98 -10.71 25.71
N GLN A 46 3.24 -11.44 24.87
CA GLN A 46 3.29 -11.32 23.42
C GLN A 46 2.91 -9.91 22.97
N GLU A 47 1.88 -9.31 23.56
CA GLU A 47 1.45 -7.95 23.24
C GLU A 47 2.56 -6.94 23.49
N ARG A 48 3.21 -7.00 24.67
CA ARG A 48 4.34 -6.12 25.01
C ARG A 48 5.49 -6.27 24.01
N LYS A 49 5.81 -7.51 23.62
CA LYS A 49 6.86 -7.81 22.63
C LYS A 49 6.49 -7.26 21.24
N LEU A 50 5.26 -7.49 20.77
CA LEU A 50 4.77 -7.00 19.49
C LEU A 50 4.75 -5.47 19.44
N ARG A 51 4.28 -4.81 20.50
CA ARG A 51 4.28 -3.34 20.60
C ARG A 51 5.70 -2.78 20.54
N LYS A 52 6.68 -3.40 21.22
CA LYS A 52 8.09 -2.99 21.16
C LYS A 52 8.63 -3.09 19.73
N LEU A 53 8.43 -4.23 19.06
CA LEU A 53 8.87 -4.43 17.67
C LEU A 53 8.20 -3.45 16.70
N ALA A 54 6.88 -3.25 16.85
CA ALA A 54 6.12 -2.36 16.00
C ALA A 54 6.52 -0.88 16.19
N ASN A 55 6.86 -0.49 17.42
CA ASN A 55 7.36 0.85 17.71
C ASN A 55 8.74 1.10 17.07
N ILE A 56 9.62 0.10 17.10
CA ILE A 56 10.96 0.16 16.50
C ILE A 56 10.87 0.19 14.97
N SER A 57 9.98 -0.61 14.39
CA SER A 57 9.69 -0.62 12.95
C SER A 57 9.16 0.74 12.47
N ALA A 58 8.22 1.34 13.21
CA ALA A 58 7.75 2.70 12.92
C ALA A 58 8.88 3.75 13.05
N LYS A 59 9.81 3.57 14.00
CA LYS A 59 11.00 4.42 14.12
C LYS A 59 11.88 4.34 12.88
N LEU A 60 12.24 3.12 12.47
CA LEU A 60 13.05 2.86 11.29
C LEU A 60 12.43 3.49 10.05
N PHE A 61 11.13 3.28 9.80
CA PHE A 61 10.44 3.90 8.68
C PHE A 61 10.58 5.43 8.72
N ASN A 62 10.33 6.04 9.88
CA ASN A 62 10.33 7.49 10.01
C ASN A 62 11.73 8.10 9.84
N GLU A 63 12.78 7.44 10.35
CA GLU A 63 14.16 7.92 10.19
C GLU A 63 14.61 7.85 8.72
N VAL A 64 14.40 6.70 8.06
CA VAL A 64 14.67 6.56 6.61
C VAL A 64 13.88 7.60 5.82
N ASN A 65 12.60 7.77 6.15
CA ASN A 65 11.76 8.73 5.46
C ASN A 65 12.22 10.18 5.68
N TYR A 66 12.70 10.50 6.88
CA TYR A 66 13.21 11.83 7.20
C TYR A 66 14.40 12.17 6.31
N GLU A 67 15.41 11.29 6.28
CA GLU A 67 16.62 11.50 5.45
C GLU A 67 16.27 11.64 3.96
N ARG A 68 15.42 10.75 3.44
CA ARG A 68 14.97 10.81 2.04
C ARG A 68 14.17 12.07 1.72
N ARG A 69 13.35 12.56 2.66
CA ARG A 69 12.65 13.84 2.48
C ARG A 69 13.65 15.00 2.44
N GLN A 70 14.66 15.01 3.29
CA GLN A 70 15.70 16.04 3.23
C GLN A 70 16.41 16.03 1.87
N GLN A 71 16.84 14.86 1.40
CA GLN A 71 17.42 14.68 0.06
C GLN A 71 16.50 15.20 -1.04
N PHE A 72 15.22 14.80 -1.01
CA PHE A 72 14.25 15.21 -2.02
C PHE A 72 14.00 16.72 -2.04
N PHE A 73 13.87 17.37 -0.89
CA PHE A 73 13.61 18.81 -0.85
C PHE A 73 14.85 19.66 -1.13
N GLN A 74 16.06 19.13 -0.93
CA GLN A 74 17.31 19.84 -1.22
C GLN A 74 17.80 19.60 -2.65
N GLN A 75 17.77 18.36 -3.12
CA GLN A 75 18.41 17.92 -4.37
C GLN A 75 17.42 17.36 -5.40
N HIS A 76 16.13 17.25 -5.07
CA HIS A 76 15.09 16.64 -5.92
C HIS A 76 15.36 15.18 -6.30
N GLN A 77 16.27 14.52 -5.58
CA GLN A 77 16.64 13.11 -5.75
C GLN A 77 16.60 12.38 -4.40
N VAL A 78 16.48 11.06 -4.45
CA VAL A 78 16.42 10.19 -3.27
C VAL A 78 17.39 9.04 -3.46
N ASP A 79 18.37 8.92 -2.58
CA ASP A 79 19.33 7.80 -2.59
C ASP A 79 18.72 6.60 -1.87
N PHE A 80 18.15 5.68 -2.64
CA PHE A 80 17.57 4.46 -2.08
C PHE A 80 18.61 3.46 -1.57
N GLN A 81 19.76 3.36 -2.24
CA GLN A 81 20.76 2.33 -1.95
C GLN A 81 21.55 2.67 -0.69
N GLY A 82 22.07 3.90 -0.58
CA GLY A 82 22.83 4.34 0.59
C GLY A 82 21.95 4.39 1.83
N THR A 83 20.73 4.93 1.74
CA THR A 83 19.79 4.91 2.86
C THR A 83 19.40 3.49 3.26
N CYS A 84 19.22 2.57 2.29
CA CYS A 84 18.93 1.17 2.59
C CYS A 84 20.07 0.53 3.39
N LYS A 85 21.31 0.60 2.90
CA LYS A 85 22.48 0.00 3.57
C LYS A 85 22.66 0.59 4.98
N LYS A 86 22.65 1.91 5.09
CA LYS A 86 22.83 2.63 6.37
C LYS A 86 21.81 2.21 7.43
N TYR A 87 20.53 2.21 7.08
CA TYR A 87 19.46 1.92 8.03
C TYR A 87 19.24 0.42 8.27
N TYR A 88 19.57 -0.44 7.30
CA TYR A 88 19.60 -1.87 7.53
C TYR A 88 20.65 -2.21 8.59
N GLU A 89 21.90 -1.76 8.41
CA GLU A 89 22.99 -1.99 9.36
C GLU A 89 22.65 -1.49 10.77
N LYS A 90 21.96 -0.35 10.88
CA LYS A 90 21.54 0.21 12.17
C LYS A 90 20.47 -0.60 12.90
N TYR A 91 19.62 -1.34 12.18
CA TYR A 91 18.43 -1.99 12.75
C TYR A 91 18.42 -3.52 12.63
N LYS A 92 19.36 -4.12 11.91
CA LYS A 92 19.43 -5.57 11.67
C LYS A 92 19.51 -6.38 12.96
N ASP A 93 20.20 -5.90 14.00
CA ASP A 93 20.36 -6.65 15.25
C ASP A 93 19.05 -6.71 16.06
N ILE A 94 18.14 -5.77 15.83
CA ILE A 94 16.88 -5.66 16.59
C ILE A 94 15.70 -6.27 15.81
N LEU A 95 15.60 -5.96 14.52
CA LEU A 95 14.48 -6.37 13.66
C LEU A 95 14.84 -7.55 12.76
N GLY A 96 16.12 -7.95 12.68
CA GLY A 96 16.60 -8.98 11.77
C GLY A 96 16.28 -8.64 10.32
N VAL A 97 15.85 -9.66 9.59
CA VAL A 97 15.43 -9.55 8.19
C VAL A 97 14.24 -8.60 7.99
N ASN A 98 13.42 -8.35 9.03
CA ASN A 98 12.29 -7.43 8.92
C ASN A 98 12.73 -5.96 8.79
N ALA A 99 13.96 -5.60 9.20
CA ALA A 99 14.50 -4.25 8.95
C ALA A 99 14.44 -3.90 7.47
N GLN A 100 14.88 -4.84 6.62
CA GLN A 100 14.86 -4.68 5.16
C GLN A 100 13.42 -4.50 4.65
N GLN A 101 12.45 -5.22 5.20
CA GLN A 101 11.05 -5.13 4.78
C GLN A 101 10.41 -3.78 5.13
N VAL A 102 10.75 -3.20 6.29
CA VAL A 102 10.31 -1.86 6.65
C VAL A 102 10.88 -0.81 5.67
N ILE A 103 12.16 -0.95 5.32
CA ILE A 103 12.81 -0.07 4.32
C ILE A 103 12.13 -0.24 2.95
N ASN A 104 11.85 -1.47 2.53
CA ASN A 104 11.14 -1.76 1.28
C ASN A 104 9.75 -1.11 1.25
N LYS A 105 9.01 -1.14 2.36
CA LYS A 105 7.72 -0.42 2.45
C LYS A 105 7.88 1.09 2.30
N ASN A 106 8.99 1.67 2.75
CA ASN A 106 9.29 3.06 2.47
C ASN A 106 9.65 3.27 0.97
N ASN A 107 10.41 2.36 0.36
CA ASN A 107 10.72 2.39 -1.08
C ASN A 107 9.44 2.35 -1.93
N GLU A 108 8.48 1.48 -1.59
CA GLU A 108 7.18 1.39 -2.25
C GLU A 108 6.40 2.72 -2.17
N ALA A 109 6.40 3.37 -0.99
CA ALA A 109 5.74 4.65 -0.79
C ALA A 109 6.36 5.76 -1.65
N TRP A 110 7.69 5.83 -1.73
CA TRP A 110 8.38 6.79 -2.60
C TRP A 110 8.20 6.47 -4.09
N SER A 111 8.25 5.21 -4.48
CA SER A 111 8.03 4.78 -5.87
C SER A 111 6.62 5.14 -6.35
N SER A 112 5.63 4.94 -5.47
CA SER A 112 4.25 5.39 -5.70
C SER A 112 4.17 6.91 -5.88
N PHE A 113 4.85 7.67 -5.02
CA PHE A 113 4.90 9.12 -5.11
C PHE A 113 5.52 9.61 -6.43
N PHE A 114 6.65 9.06 -6.86
CA PHE A 114 7.27 9.43 -8.13
C PHE A 114 6.41 9.06 -9.34
N SER A 115 5.71 7.93 -9.28
CA SER A 115 4.75 7.52 -10.31
C SER A 115 3.60 8.53 -10.43
N LEU A 116 3.04 8.99 -9.30
CA LEU A 116 2.01 10.03 -9.27
C LEU A 116 2.54 11.37 -9.79
N LEU A 117 3.78 11.75 -9.47
CA LEU A 117 4.39 12.96 -10.03
C LEU A 117 4.53 12.87 -11.57
N LYS A 118 4.90 11.71 -12.10
CA LYS A 118 4.98 11.49 -13.55
C LYS A 118 3.61 11.63 -14.21
N LEU A 119 2.57 11.03 -13.63
CA LEU A 119 1.19 11.17 -14.11
C LEU A 119 0.70 12.62 -14.06
N LYS A 120 1.04 13.35 -12.99
CA LYS A 120 0.72 14.78 -12.86
C LYS A 120 1.32 15.59 -14.01
N LYS A 121 2.60 15.35 -14.33
CA LYS A 121 3.28 16.03 -15.45
C LYS A 121 2.65 15.71 -16.81
N GLN A 122 2.03 14.54 -16.96
CA GLN A 122 1.34 14.11 -18.18
C GLN A 122 -0.13 14.55 -18.24
N GLY A 123 -0.68 15.22 -17.22
CA GLY A 123 -2.10 15.56 -17.15
C GLY A 123 -3.04 14.36 -16.97
N LYS A 124 -2.49 13.17 -16.64
CA LYS A 124 -3.24 11.90 -16.50
C LYS A 124 -3.60 11.59 -15.05
N LEU A 125 -3.64 12.60 -14.19
CA LEU A 125 -3.98 12.41 -12.78
C LEU A 125 -5.50 12.20 -12.66
N PRO A 126 -5.99 11.29 -11.81
CA PRO A 126 -7.42 11.15 -11.60
C PRO A 126 -8.06 12.47 -11.17
N PRO A 127 -9.28 12.79 -11.65
CA PRO A 127 -9.91 14.10 -11.44
C PRO A 127 -10.20 14.42 -9.97
N HIS A 128 -10.34 13.39 -9.12
CA HIS A 128 -10.55 13.55 -7.68
C HIS A 128 -9.27 13.88 -6.89
N MET A 129 -8.10 13.87 -7.54
CA MET A 129 -6.81 13.99 -6.86
C MET A 129 -6.21 15.38 -7.08
N ASN A 130 -6.43 16.30 -6.15
CA ASN A 130 -6.01 17.70 -6.34
C ASN A 130 -4.52 17.93 -6.01
N HIS A 131 -3.90 17.06 -5.21
CA HIS A 131 -2.53 17.25 -4.74
C HIS A 131 -1.80 15.91 -4.54
N VAL A 132 -0.50 15.89 -4.86
CA VAL A 132 0.39 14.75 -4.66
C VAL A 132 1.44 15.15 -3.61
N SER A 133 1.42 14.49 -2.45
CA SER A 133 2.35 14.73 -1.35
C SER A 133 3.40 13.62 -1.24
N PRO A 134 4.63 13.94 -0.80
CA PRO A 134 5.62 12.91 -0.48
C PRO A 134 5.20 12.05 0.72
N PRO A 135 5.82 10.87 0.91
CA PRO A 135 5.46 9.95 1.98
C PRO A 135 5.45 10.60 3.37
N ARG A 136 4.38 10.33 4.12
CA ARG A 136 4.17 10.86 5.47
C ARG A 136 4.82 9.95 6.52
N TYR A 137 5.01 10.50 7.71
CA TYR A 137 5.52 9.76 8.86
C TYR A 137 4.42 8.86 9.46
N TRP A 138 4.81 7.70 9.97
CA TRP A 138 3.99 6.86 10.85
C TRP A 138 3.90 7.49 12.23
N LYS A 139 3.03 8.49 12.33
CA LYS A 139 2.68 9.17 13.56
C LYS A 139 1.20 9.52 13.57
N ASP A 140 0.65 9.52 14.76
CA ASP A 140 -0.66 10.09 15.02
C ASP A 140 -0.60 11.61 14.85
N ARG A 141 -1.64 12.19 14.25
CA ARG A 141 -1.66 13.63 13.92
C ARG A 141 -1.96 14.51 15.12
N GLU A 142 -2.77 14.01 16.04
CA GLU A 142 -3.25 14.75 17.21
C GLU A 142 -2.23 14.63 18.32
N THR A 143 -1.93 13.40 18.73
CA THR A 143 -1.03 13.11 19.85
C THR A 143 0.44 13.27 19.51
N LYS A 144 0.79 13.36 18.21
CA LYS A 144 2.16 13.37 17.65
C LYS A 144 2.99 12.13 18.00
N LYS A 145 2.39 11.12 18.66
CA LYS A 145 3.06 9.87 19.02
C LYS A 145 3.24 9.00 17.79
N ARG A 146 4.28 8.16 17.79
CA ARG A 146 4.50 7.18 16.71
C ARG A 146 3.32 6.21 16.65
N LYS A 147 2.80 5.98 15.44
CA LYS A 147 1.79 4.95 15.19
C LYS A 147 2.50 3.61 15.01
N LEU A 148 2.02 2.57 15.69
CA LEU A 148 2.62 1.24 15.61
C LEU A 148 2.49 0.69 14.18
N LEU A 149 3.60 0.17 13.66
CA LEU A 149 3.68 -0.48 12.35
C LEU A 149 4.47 -1.77 12.55
N LEU A 150 3.91 -2.91 12.18
CA LEU A 150 4.66 -4.16 12.15
C LEU A 150 4.69 -4.68 10.72
N VAL A 151 5.88 -4.97 10.21
CA VAL A 151 6.08 -5.55 8.89
C VAL A 151 6.70 -6.92 9.08
N ILE A 152 6.03 -7.94 8.53
CA ILE A 152 6.44 -9.34 8.61
C ILE A 152 6.69 -9.80 7.18
N ARG A 153 7.83 -10.45 6.95
CA ARG A 153 8.14 -11.08 5.66
C ARG A 153 7.24 -12.29 5.43
N GLN A 154 6.79 -12.49 4.20
CA GLN A 154 5.87 -13.59 3.87
C GLN A 154 6.44 -14.97 4.26
N ASP A 155 7.69 -15.27 3.96
CA ASP A 155 8.30 -16.57 4.27
C ASP A 155 8.73 -16.74 5.74
N ARG A 156 8.12 -15.99 6.67
CA ARG A 156 8.46 -15.99 8.10
C ARG A 156 7.28 -16.31 9.02
N TYR A 157 6.14 -16.72 8.48
CA TYR A 157 5.13 -17.43 9.24
C TYR A 157 5.50 -18.93 9.26
N VAL A 158 5.72 -19.48 10.45
CA VAL A 158 5.87 -20.93 10.69
C VAL A 158 4.61 -21.40 11.39
#